data_AF-R3TX84-F1
#
_entry.id   AF-R3TX84-F1
#
_cell.length_a   1.000
_cell.length_b   1.000
_cell.length_c   1.000
_cell.angle_alpha   90.00
_cell.angle_beta   90.00
_cell.angle_gamma   90.00
#
_symmetry.space_group_name_H-M   'P 1'
#
loop_
_entity.id
_entity.type
_entity.pdbx_description
1 polymer ?
#
loop_
_entity_poly.entity_id
_entity_poly.type
_entity_poly.pdbx_seq_one_letter_code
_entity_poly.pdbx_strand_id
1 'polypeptide(L)'
;MGLFERLFNKEKTEIKTNEAPLSPTIEEQNEWQEVVGYIPAESKEYQLVSLIATAIAAGDQPESEFVIKRISKRNPEAQLVSVIATSIASADHTESQFVIRSIKEKRTT
;
A
#
# COMPACT_ATOMS: atom_id res chain seq x y z
N MET A 1 19.10 -18.56 -22.03
CA MET A 1 18.57 -18.91 -20.69
C MET A 1 19.66 -18.54 -19.70
N GLY A 2 19.46 -17.61 -18.76
CA GLY A 2 20.56 -17.25 -17.83
C GLY A 2 20.48 -15.92 -17.08
N LEU A 3 19.39 -15.15 -17.21
CA LEU A 3 19.21 -13.92 -16.42
C LEU A 3 18.66 -14.20 -15.01
N PHE A 4 17.87 -15.26 -14.83
CA PHE A 4 17.24 -15.56 -13.54
C PHE A 4 18.13 -16.36 -12.57
N GLU A 5 19.07 -17.18 -13.06
CA GLU A 5 19.97 -17.97 -12.20
C GLU A 5 20.94 -17.11 -11.38
N ARG A 6 21.32 -15.93 -11.89
CA ARG A 6 22.19 -14.97 -11.19
C ARG A 6 21.51 -14.23 -10.04
N LEU A 7 20.17 -14.20 -10.00
CA LEU A 7 19.42 -13.48 -8.97
C LEU A 7 19.11 -14.35 -7.74
N PHE A 8 19.17 -15.67 -7.86
CA PHE A 8 18.79 -16.60 -6.79
C PHE A 8 19.96 -17.36 -6.15
N ASN A 9 21.19 -17.20 -6.64
CA ASN A 9 22.35 -17.89 -6.07
C ASN A 9 23.07 -17.03 -5.03
N LYS A 10 22.54 -16.97 -3.80
CA LYS A 10 23.30 -16.60 -2.61
C LYS A 10 23.73 -17.88 -1.89
N GLU A 11 24.98 -18.25 -2.09
CA GLU A 11 25.65 -19.33 -1.37
C GLU A 11 25.72 -19.01 0.13
N LYS A 12 25.44 -20.05 0.94
CA LYS A 12 25.61 -20.09 2.38
C LYS A 12 27.07 -19.81 2.74
N THR A 13 27.36 -18.59 3.17
CA THR A 13 28.60 -18.29 3.90
C THR A 13 28.27 -18.37 5.39
N GLU A 14 28.81 -19.39 6.05
CA GLU A 14 28.81 -19.55 7.50
C GLU A 14 29.50 -18.34 8.14
N ILE A 15 28.73 -17.52 8.86
CA ILE A 15 29.28 -16.51 9.75
C ILE A 15 29.13 -17.06 11.16
N LYS A 16 30.20 -17.62 11.72
CA LYS A 16 30.34 -17.83 13.17
C LYS A 16 30.23 -16.46 13.85
N THR A 17 29.10 -16.18 14.48
CA THR A 17 28.94 -15.03 15.38
C THR A 17 28.49 -15.55 16.74
N ASN A 18 29.29 -15.21 17.74
CA ASN A 18 29.10 -15.40 19.18
C ASN A 18 27.63 -15.44 19.61
N GLU A 19 27.23 -16.53 20.26
CA GLU A 19 25.98 -16.64 21.01
C GLU A 19 26.06 -15.74 22.25
N ALA A 20 25.69 -14.47 22.11
CA ALA A 20 25.09 -13.76 23.23
C ALA A 20 23.66 -14.28 23.38
N PRO A 21 23.17 -14.60 24.60
CA PRO A 21 21.84 -15.15 24.77
C PRO A 21 20.83 -14.16 24.20
N LEU A 22 20.14 -14.61 23.15
CA LEU A 22 18.98 -13.96 22.59
C LEU A 22 18.03 -13.70 23.75
N SER A 23 17.95 -12.44 24.17
CA SER A 23 16.81 -11.98 24.96
C SER A 23 15.57 -12.47 24.23
N PRO A 24 14.57 -13.05 24.93
CA PRO A 24 13.37 -13.50 24.26
C PRO A 24 12.86 -12.32 23.45
N THR A 25 12.80 -12.48 22.12
CA THR A 25 12.01 -11.60 21.28
C THR A 25 10.62 -11.68 21.86
N ILE A 26 10.29 -10.68 22.68
CA ILE A 26 8.93 -10.42 23.08
C ILE A 26 8.24 -10.23 21.74
N GLU A 27 7.44 -11.20 21.34
CA GLU A 27 6.45 -10.99 20.30
C GLU A 27 5.53 -9.92 20.86
N GLU A 28 5.91 -8.65 20.69
CA GLU A 28 5.03 -7.52 20.89
C GLU A 28 3.86 -7.81 19.98
N GLN A 29 2.76 -8.26 20.59
CA GLN A 29 1.46 -8.29 19.95
C GLN A 29 1.25 -6.88 19.44
N ASN A 30 1.49 -6.66 18.15
CA ASN A 30 1.49 -5.33 17.58
C ASN A 30 0.08 -4.78 17.75
N GLU A 31 -0.09 -3.91 18.76
CA GLU A 31 -1.38 -3.31 19.11
C GLU A 31 -1.92 -2.48 17.95
N TRP A 32 -1.08 -2.14 16.97
CA TRP A 32 -1.38 -1.28 15.85
C TRP A 32 -1.49 -2.06 14.55
N GLN A 33 -2.59 -1.86 13.82
CA GLN A 33 -2.83 -2.39 12.49
C GLN A 33 -2.80 -1.26 11.46
N GLU A 34 -2.22 -1.52 10.29
CA GLU A 34 -2.18 -0.53 9.21
C GLU A 34 -3.54 -0.40 8.53
N VAL A 35 -4.00 0.83 8.38
CA VAL A 35 -5.24 1.18 7.67
C VAL A 35 -4.94 1.22 6.18
N VAL A 36 -5.64 0.39 5.41
CA VAL A 36 -5.44 0.31 3.96
C VAL A 36 -5.84 1.61 3.26
N GLY A 37 -5.04 2.07 2.30
CA GLY A 37 -5.33 3.30 1.55
C GLY A 37 -6.46 3.17 0.52
N TYR A 38 -6.82 1.94 0.14
CA TYR A 38 -7.88 1.64 -0.82
C TYR A 38 -8.68 0.43 -0.39
N ILE A 39 -10.00 0.51 -0.58
CA ILE A 39 -10.96 -0.56 -0.31
C ILE A 39 -11.63 -1.00 -1.61
N PRO A 40 -12.12 -2.24 -1.71
CA PRO A 40 -12.95 -2.66 -2.83
C PRO A 40 -14.12 -1.70 -3.04
N ALA A 41 -14.37 -1.32 -4.30
CA ALA A 41 -15.55 -0.52 -4.62
C ALA A 41 -16.82 -1.38 -4.54
N GLU A 42 -17.98 -0.73 -4.49
CA GLU A 42 -19.26 -1.46 -4.47
C GLU A 42 -19.61 -1.96 -5.87
N SER A 43 -20.22 -3.14 -5.97
CA SER A 43 -20.58 -3.75 -7.27
C SER A 43 -21.44 -2.85 -8.15
N LYS A 44 -22.28 -2.00 -7.54
CA LYS A 44 -23.12 -1.02 -8.26
C LYS A 44 -22.31 0.02 -9.04
N GLU A 45 -21.10 0.35 -8.58
CA GLU A 45 -20.21 1.33 -9.20
C GLU A 45 -19.42 0.73 -10.38
N TYR A 46 -19.33 -0.62 -10.45
CA TYR A 46 -18.41 -1.30 -11.36
C TYR A 46 -18.75 -1.04 -12.82
N GLN A 47 -20.03 -1.10 -13.19
CA GLN A 47 -20.44 -0.94 -14.58
C GLN A 47 -20.05 0.42 -15.13
N LEU A 48 -20.36 1.50 -14.39
CA LEU A 48 -20.08 2.87 -14.82
C LEU A 48 -18.58 3.12 -14.91
N VAL A 49 -17.83 2.79 -13.86
CA VAL A 49 -16.37 3.00 -13.83
C VAL A 49 -15.69 2.18 -14.91
N SER A 50 -16.17 0.95 -15.16
CA SER A 50 -15.64 0.09 -16.22
C SER A 50 -15.83 0.69 -17.59
N LEU A 51 -17.05 1.16 -17.88
CA LEU A 51 -17.37 1.77 -19.17
C LEU A 51 -16.53 3.02 -19.41
N ILE A 52 -16.39 3.89 -18.41
CA ILE A 52 -15.58 5.11 -18.51
C ILE A 52 -14.11 4.75 -18.74
N ALA A 53 -13.54 3.84 -17.94
CA ALA A 53 -12.13 3.44 -18.05
C ALA A 53 -11.83 2.83 -19.43
N THR A 54 -12.69 1.93 -19.90
CA THR A 54 -12.54 1.31 -21.22
C THR A 54 -12.72 2.31 -22.36
N ALA A 55 -13.67 3.26 -22.24
CA ALA A 55 -13.86 4.29 -23.27
C ALA A 55 -12.63 5.22 -23.39
N ILE A 56 -12.04 5.62 -22.25
CA ILE A 56 -10.78 6.39 -22.24
C ILE A 56 -9.66 5.57 -22.86
N ALA A 57 -9.52 4.32 -22.46
CA ALA A 57 -8.44 3.45 -22.93
C ALA A 57 -8.56 3.14 -24.44
N ALA A 58 -9.77 2.89 -24.94
CA ALA A 58 -10.03 2.70 -26.37
C ALA A 58 -9.87 3.98 -27.18
N GLY A 59 -10.06 5.16 -26.57
CA GLY A 59 -9.74 6.44 -27.20
C GLY A 59 -8.25 6.60 -27.50
N ASP A 60 -7.38 6.07 -26.63
CA ASP A 60 -5.92 6.10 -26.79
C ASP A 60 -5.41 4.91 -27.65
N GLN A 61 -6.02 3.73 -27.49
CA GLN A 61 -5.64 2.49 -28.19
C GLN A 61 -6.90 1.77 -28.75
N PRO A 62 -7.39 2.17 -29.92
CA PRO A 62 -8.69 1.71 -30.44
C PRO A 62 -8.72 0.25 -30.87
N GLU A 63 -7.59 -0.32 -31.27
CA GLU A 63 -7.47 -1.72 -31.72
C GLU A 63 -7.16 -2.70 -30.58
N SER A 64 -7.23 -2.25 -29.32
CA SER A 64 -6.88 -3.06 -28.14
C SER A 64 -8.12 -3.55 -27.38
N GLU A 65 -7.97 -4.69 -26.69
CA GLU A 65 -8.97 -5.24 -25.78
C GLU A 65 -8.58 -4.98 -24.33
N PHE A 66 -9.54 -4.54 -23.51
CA PHE A 66 -9.32 -4.20 -22.11
C PHE A 66 -10.12 -5.09 -21.18
N VAL A 67 -9.44 -5.64 -20.16
CA VAL A 67 -10.05 -6.43 -19.09
C VAL A 67 -9.76 -5.79 -17.74
N ILE A 68 -10.82 -5.39 -17.04
CA ILE A 68 -10.70 -4.78 -15.72
C ILE A 68 -10.58 -5.87 -14.67
N LYS A 69 -9.42 -5.92 -14.01
CA LYS A 69 -9.11 -6.95 -12.99
C LYS A 69 -9.62 -6.59 -11.60
N ARG A 70 -9.63 -5.30 -11.26
CA ARG A 70 -9.98 -4.81 -9.92
C ARG A 70 -10.39 -3.35 -9.98
N ILE A 71 -11.46 -3.00 -9.27
CA ILE A 71 -11.88 -1.62 -9.02
C ILE A 71 -11.78 -1.38 -7.52
N SER A 72 -11.23 -0.24 -7.13
CA SER A 72 -11.06 0.12 -5.73
C SER A 72 -11.22 1.61 -5.56
N LYS A 73 -11.83 2.01 -4.45
CA LYS A 73 -12.00 3.40 -4.05
C LYS A 73 -11.05 3.73 -2.91
N ARG A 74 -10.70 5.01 -2.77
CA ARG A 74 -9.94 5.49 -1.61
C ARG A 74 -10.68 5.09 -0.35
N ASN A 75 -9.93 4.60 0.65
CA ASN A 75 -10.51 4.38 1.97
C ASN A 75 -10.88 5.75 2.55
N PRO A 76 -12.17 6.03 2.84
CA PRO A 76 -12.60 7.33 3.34
C PRO A 76 -11.95 7.69 4.68
N GLU A 77 -11.67 6.69 5.53
CA GLU A 77 -10.98 6.91 6.80
C GLU A 77 -9.52 7.34 6.57
N ALA A 78 -8.79 6.60 5.74
CA ALA A 78 -7.41 6.95 5.41
C ALA A 78 -7.32 8.35 4.78
N GLN A 79 -8.28 8.72 3.94
CA GLN A 79 -8.37 10.06 3.35
C GLN A 79 -8.61 11.13 4.43
N LEU A 80 -9.60 10.91 5.31
CA LEU A 80 -9.94 11.86 6.36
C LEU A 80 -8.76 12.10 7.30
N VAL A 81 -8.16 11.03 7.81
CA VAL A 81 -7.01 11.11 8.72
C VAL A 81 -5.82 11.77 8.03
N SER A 82 -5.58 11.49 6.74
CA SER A 82 -4.51 12.15 5.98
C SER A 82 -4.71 13.66 5.92
N VAL A 83 -5.94 14.14 5.68
CA VAL A 83 -6.26 15.57 5.62
C VAL A 83 -6.08 16.21 6.99
N ILE A 84 -6.57 15.59 8.06
CA ILE A 84 -6.41 16.09 9.43
C ILE A 84 -4.92 16.19 9.79
N ALA A 85 -4.15 15.12 9.60
CA ALA A 85 -2.73 15.09 9.94
C ALA A 85 -1.94 16.13 9.16
N THR A 86 -2.20 16.26 7.87
CA THR A 86 -1.55 17.29 7.03
C THR A 86 -1.94 18.69 7.49
N SER A 87 -3.21 18.94 7.81
CA SER A 87 -3.68 20.25 8.27
C SER A 87 -3.00 20.69 9.57
N ILE A 88 -2.80 19.74 10.50
CA ILE A 88 -2.06 19.98 11.75
C ILE A 88 -0.59 20.27 11.45
N ALA A 89 0.05 19.43 10.65
CA ALA A 89 1.47 19.60 10.32
C ALA A 89 1.74 20.92 9.55
N SER A 90 0.81 21.34 8.70
CA SER A 90 0.86 22.61 7.98
C SER A 90 0.66 23.83 8.88
N ALA A 91 0.09 23.68 10.08
CA ALA A 91 0.02 24.79 11.04
C ALA A 91 1.42 25.15 11.57
N ASP A 92 2.29 24.15 11.79
CA ASP A 92 3.66 24.35 12.27
C ASP A 92 4.65 24.63 11.12
N HIS A 93 4.38 24.13 9.92
CA HIS A 93 5.21 24.33 8.74
C HIS A 93 4.37 24.66 7.48
N THR A 94 4.04 25.94 7.33
CA THR A 94 3.08 26.43 6.31
C THR A 94 3.56 26.26 4.86
N GLU A 95 4.86 26.32 4.61
CA GLU A 95 5.45 26.19 3.26
C GLU A 95 5.85 24.75 2.90
N SER A 96 5.61 23.79 3.81
CA SER A 96 6.02 22.40 3.63
C SER A 96 4.96 21.56 2.92
N GLN A 97 5.42 20.60 2.12
CA GLN A 97 4.58 19.55 1.57
C GLN A 97 4.76 18.26 2.36
N PHE A 98 3.65 17.64 2.75
CA PHE A 98 3.67 16.42 3.54
C PHE A 98 3.21 15.22 2.71
N VAL A 99 3.86 14.08 2.92
CA VAL A 99 3.46 12.79 2.36
C VAL A 99 3.20 11.84 3.52
N ILE A 100 1.93 11.45 3.69
CA ILE A 100 1.53 10.44 4.67
C ILE A 100 1.99 9.08 4.15
N ARG A 101 2.91 8.44 4.90
CA ARG A 101 3.47 7.13 4.54
C ARG A 101 2.62 5.96 5.00
N SER A 102 2.06 6.05 6.21
CA SER A 102 1.18 5.03 6.77
C SER A 102 0.24 5.63 7.82
N ILE A 103 -0.91 5.01 7.96
CA ILE A 103 -1.89 5.29 9.01
C ILE A 103 -2.11 3.99 9.75
N LYS A 104 -2.13 4.05 11.08
CA LYS A 104 -2.35 2.87 11.92
C LYS A 104 -3.48 3.13 12.89
N GLU A 105 -4.29 2.11 13.10
CA GLU A 105 -5.34 2.08 14.11
C GLU A 105 -4.98 1.08 15.21
N LYS A 106 -5.42 1.34 16.43
CA LYS A 106 -5.24 0.39 17.53
C LYS A 106 -6.25 -0.73 17.38
N ARG A 107 -5.80 -1.98 17.47
CA ARG A 107 -6.67 -3.15 17.49
C ARG A 107 -7.60 -3.06 18.69
N THR A 108 -8.89 -2.89 18.44
CA THR A 108 -9.93 -3.09 19.44
C THR A 108 -10.26 -4.58 19.53
N THR A 109 -9.87 -5.20 20.65
CA THR A 109 -10.29 -6.56 21.06
C THR A 109 -11.75 -6.61 21.44
#